data_AF-Q8TA02-F1
#
_entry.id   AF-Q8TA02-F1
#
_cell.length_a   1.000
_cell.length_b   1.000
_cell.length_c   1.000
_cell.angle_alpha   90.00
_cell.angle_beta   90.00
_cell.angle_gamma   90.00
#
_symmetry.space_group_name_H-M   'P 1'
#
loop_
_entity.id
_entity.type
_entity.pdbx_description
1 polymer ?
#
loop_
_entity_poly.entity_id
_entity_poly.type
_entity_poly.pdbx_seq_one_letter_code
_entity_poly.pdbx_strand_id
1 'polypeptide(L)'
;AAAKEARERATQTAGGAVELRGVYESIYNATWGYVESGHREEPLGMKVFGGRPQQMWTKEEVDVSHTPETMYKPLPRRGNLEIAVLTSQMGWPYTSCKANPKDYDINHKRGVGYVFNSDVYIRRETLRVWHKVEERLNQWLMGEVTVNPMFHVLIGTPGIGKSFSVGSLLLYKLLHYEASQLQIIIYVVEGEAYVFRKPKGDRAGYVTFYSNYKSAFTAVKQIIGESSGGEDIKGYLIFDVDKDHHAPVKPPGDFSGIALSSPDVRQFHEWSKQNGATHIYINCDTLKDLEAIHISRWGKIALTYGWSPSDAKEKIEREWQEIQARIRIVGPLLRHIVDSFWYKRQRELIREVIGKMRDDDIF
;
A
#
# COMPACT_ATOMS: atom_id res chain seq x y z
N ALA A 1 2.02 21.73 0.52
CA ALA A 1 2.54 22.78 1.43
C ALA A 1 2.03 22.55 2.86
N ALA A 2 0.70 22.59 3.09
CA ALA A 2 0.10 22.47 4.43
C ALA A 2 0.54 21.24 5.26
N ALA A 3 0.58 20.03 4.69
CA ALA A 3 1.02 18.84 5.42
C ALA A 3 2.52 18.86 5.78
N LYS A 4 3.36 19.52 4.96
CA LYS A 4 4.79 19.68 5.23
C LYS A 4 5.02 20.67 6.39
N GLU A 5 4.36 21.82 6.33
CA GLU A 5 4.40 22.83 7.39
C GLU A 5 3.82 22.32 8.72
N ALA A 6 2.78 21.47 8.66
CA ALA A 6 2.27 20.82 9.85
C ALA A 6 3.32 19.90 10.50
N ARG A 7 4.03 19.09 9.71
CA ARG A 7 5.08 18.20 10.22
C ARG A 7 6.29 18.94 10.80
N GLU A 8 6.71 20.02 10.15
CA GLU A 8 7.76 20.90 10.69
C GLU A 8 7.34 21.55 12.01
N ARG A 9 6.04 21.85 12.20
CA ARG A 9 5.51 22.28 13.49
C ARG A 9 5.48 21.13 14.51
N ALA A 10 5.14 19.91 14.09
CA ALA A 10 5.10 18.76 14.99
C ALA A 10 6.45 18.55 15.70
N THR A 11 7.58 18.64 14.98
CA THR A 11 8.93 18.52 15.56
C THR A 11 9.29 19.64 16.54
N GLN A 12 8.56 20.76 16.52
CA GLN A 12 8.75 21.91 17.40
C GLN A 12 7.79 21.91 18.61
N THR A 13 6.77 21.04 18.62
CA THR A 13 5.85 20.89 19.77
C THR A 13 6.42 19.94 20.81
N ALA A 14 6.18 20.22 22.10
CA ALA A 14 6.65 19.39 23.21
C ALA A 14 6.16 17.92 23.15
N GLY A 15 5.06 17.65 22.44
CA GLY A 15 4.49 16.32 22.23
C GLY A 15 4.82 15.67 20.88
N GLY A 16 5.54 16.34 19.98
CA GLY A 16 5.85 15.81 18.65
C GLY A 16 4.61 15.65 17.75
N ALA A 17 3.51 16.34 18.04
CA ALA A 17 2.18 16.03 17.51
C ALA A 17 1.50 17.24 16.85
N VAL A 18 0.79 17.01 15.75
CA VAL A 18 0.03 18.04 15.04
C VAL A 18 -1.21 17.44 14.39
N GLU A 19 -2.33 18.17 14.38
CA GLU A 19 -3.49 17.79 13.58
C GLU A 19 -3.26 18.10 12.10
N LEU A 20 -3.48 17.10 11.24
CA LEU A 20 -3.41 17.25 9.78
C LEU A 20 -4.80 17.54 9.20
N ARG A 21 -5.19 18.81 9.21
CA ARG A 21 -6.48 19.27 8.65
C ARG A 21 -6.64 18.82 7.19
N GLY A 22 -7.82 18.28 6.87
CA GLY A 22 -8.19 17.82 5.53
C GLY A 22 -7.69 16.43 5.13
N VAL A 23 -6.70 15.85 5.84
CA VAL A 23 -6.16 14.52 5.48
C VAL A 23 -7.19 13.41 5.69
N TYR A 24 -8.01 13.50 6.74
CA TYR A 24 -9.10 12.55 6.97
C TYR A 24 -10.04 12.51 5.75
N GLU A 25 -10.60 13.65 5.40
CA GLU A 25 -11.54 13.79 4.27
C GLU A 25 -10.91 13.42 2.93
N SER A 26 -9.65 13.77 2.71
CA SER A 26 -8.94 13.44 1.46
C SER A 26 -8.78 11.93 1.25
N ILE A 27 -8.55 11.17 2.32
CA ILE A 27 -8.39 9.71 2.25
C ILE A 27 -9.76 9.02 2.28
N TYR A 28 -10.66 9.46 3.15
CA TYR A 28 -12.01 8.92 3.25
C TYR A 28 -12.77 9.09 1.92
N ASN A 29 -12.69 10.28 1.31
CA ASN A 29 -13.31 10.59 0.03
C ASN A 29 -12.39 10.35 -1.18
N ALA A 30 -11.37 9.48 -1.04
CA ALA A 30 -10.48 9.17 -2.15
C ALA A 30 -11.29 8.67 -3.36
N THR A 31 -10.96 9.23 -4.52
CA THR A 31 -11.67 8.96 -5.78
C THR A 31 -11.21 7.65 -6.39
N TRP A 32 -12.12 6.95 -7.06
CA TRP A 32 -11.82 5.69 -7.72
C TRP A 32 -11.52 5.89 -9.21
N GLY A 33 -10.64 5.05 -9.72
CA GLY A 33 -10.49 4.73 -11.14
C GLY A 33 -10.16 3.25 -11.31
N TYR A 34 -10.15 2.76 -12.54
CA TYR A 34 -9.77 1.38 -12.82
C TYR A 34 -9.29 1.20 -14.27
N VAL A 35 -8.66 0.06 -14.53
CA VAL A 35 -8.19 -0.34 -15.86
C VAL A 35 -8.77 -1.69 -16.21
N GLU A 36 -9.36 -1.77 -17.40
CA GLU A 36 -9.85 -3.02 -17.98
C GLU A 36 -9.04 -3.42 -19.21
N SER A 37 -8.87 -4.73 -19.41
CA SER A 37 -8.33 -5.32 -20.63
C SER A 37 -9.46 -5.71 -21.60
N GLY A 38 -9.09 -6.09 -22.83
CA GLY A 38 -10.05 -6.52 -23.86
C GLY A 38 -10.43 -5.42 -24.87
N HIS A 39 -9.84 -4.23 -24.75
CA HIS A 39 -10.07 -3.11 -25.66
C HIS A 39 -9.01 -3.08 -26.77
N ARG A 40 -9.16 -3.94 -27.79
CA ARG A 40 -8.12 -4.21 -28.81
C ARG A 40 -7.52 -2.99 -29.52
N GLU A 41 -8.29 -1.91 -29.66
CA GLU A 41 -7.85 -0.70 -30.36
C GLU A 41 -7.03 0.24 -29.45
N GLU A 42 -7.21 0.12 -28.13
CA GLU A 42 -6.54 0.92 -27.12
C GLU A 42 -5.09 0.46 -26.93
N PRO A 43 -4.19 1.33 -26.42
CA PRO A 43 -2.81 0.97 -26.14
C PRO A 43 -2.72 -0.27 -25.23
N LEU A 44 -1.90 -1.26 -25.62
CA LEU A 44 -1.76 -2.54 -24.93
C LEU A 44 -3.09 -3.32 -24.72
N GLY A 45 -4.15 -2.98 -25.46
CA GLY A 45 -5.45 -3.62 -25.32
C GLY A 45 -6.21 -3.23 -24.03
N MET A 46 -5.84 -2.13 -23.38
CA MET A 46 -6.36 -1.72 -22.08
C MET A 46 -6.90 -0.29 -22.06
N LYS A 47 -7.94 -0.05 -21.26
CA LYS A 47 -8.60 1.25 -21.15
C LYS A 47 -8.74 1.70 -19.70
N VAL A 48 -8.53 2.99 -19.45
CA VAL A 48 -8.70 3.63 -18.14
C VAL A 48 -10.13 4.17 -18.00
N PHE A 49 -10.73 3.94 -16.85
CA PHE A 49 -12.06 4.43 -16.50
C PHE A 49 -12.03 5.20 -15.18
N GLY A 50 -12.87 6.24 -15.10
CA GLY A 50 -13.14 6.96 -13.86
C GLY A 50 -14.25 6.31 -13.04
N GLY A 51 -14.23 6.50 -11.72
CA GLY A 51 -15.19 5.93 -10.81
C GLY A 51 -14.80 4.54 -10.30
N ARG A 52 -15.64 3.98 -9.44
CA ARG A 52 -15.43 2.64 -8.87
C ARG A 52 -15.86 1.59 -9.90
N PRO A 53 -15.09 0.52 -10.13
CA PRO A 53 -15.53 -0.57 -11.01
C PRO A 53 -16.82 -1.19 -10.47
N GLN A 54 -17.69 -1.67 -11.36
CA GLN A 54 -19.00 -2.24 -10.99
C GLN A 54 -18.86 -3.40 -10.00
N GLN A 55 -17.85 -4.25 -10.21
CA GLN A 55 -17.53 -5.37 -9.33
C GLN A 55 -16.03 -5.39 -9.08
N MET A 56 -15.65 -5.46 -7.80
CA MET A 56 -14.29 -5.81 -7.38
C MET A 56 -14.19 -7.33 -7.26
N TRP A 57 -12.97 -7.88 -7.31
CA TRP A 57 -12.78 -9.32 -7.19
C TRP A 57 -13.26 -9.86 -5.84
N THR A 58 -13.99 -10.97 -5.90
CA THR A 58 -14.46 -11.73 -4.73
C THR A 58 -13.31 -12.43 -4.01
N LYS A 59 -13.53 -12.90 -2.78
CA LYS A 59 -12.52 -13.66 -2.01
C LYS A 59 -12.10 -14.91 -2.78
N GLU A 60 -13.06 -15.61 -3.37
CA GLU A 60 -12.87 -16.87 -4.10
C GLU A 60 -12.05 -16.67 -5.38
N GLU A 61 -12.15 -15.50 -6.01
CA GLU A 61 -11.38 -15.17 -7.22
C GLU A 61 -9.93 -14.84 -6.94
N VAL A 62 -9.62 -14.26 -5.79
CA VAL A 62 -8.25 -13.80 -5.48
C VAL A 62 -7.54 -14.70 -4.48
N ASP A 63 -8.23 -15.33 -3.54
CA ASP A 63 -7.64 -16.24 -2.55
C ASP A 63 -7.41 -17.65 -3.11
N VAL A 64 -6.72 -17.68 -4.25
CA VAL A 64 -6.34 -18.90 -4.95
C VAL A 64 -4.84 -19.14 -4.74
N SER A 65 -4.49 -20.33 -4.27
CA SER A 65 -3.09 -20.75 -4.11
C SER A 65 -2.75 -21.80 -5.14
N HIS A 66 -1.49 -21.81 -5.59
CA HIS A 66 -0.96 -22.93 -6.35
C HIS A 66 -0.82 -24.17 -5.48
N THR A 67 -1.10 -25.33 -6.07
CA THR A 67 -0.58 -26.61 -5.61
C THR A 67 0.86 -26.79 -6.12
N PRO A 68 1.67 -27.70 -5.54
CA PRO A 68 3.00 -28.00 -6.06
C PRO A 68 3.02 -28.28 -7.58
N GLU A 69 2.00 -28.94 -8.10
CA GLU A 69 1.84 -29.31 -9.52
C GLU A 69 1.40 -28.15 -10.42
N THR A 70 0.99 -27.02 -9.84
CA THR A 70 0.50 -25.85 -10.59
C THR A 70 1.38 -24.62 -10.41
N MET A 71 2.46 -24.69 -9.62
CA MET A 71 3.37 -23.56 -9.36
C MET A 71 3.97 -22.92 -10.62
N TYR A 72 4.09 -23.66 -11.72
CA TYR A 72 4.60 -23.13 -13.00
C TYR A 72 3.54 -22.42 -13.86
N LYS A 73 2.25 -22.49 -13.49
CA LYS A 73 1.14 -21.87 -14.24
C LYS A 73 0.77 -20.51 -13.63
N PRO A 74 0.37 -19.51 -14.43
CA PRO A 74 -0.22 -18.30 -13.90
C PRO A 74 -1.49 -18.59 -13.09
N LEU A 75 -1.74 -17.81 -12.02
CA LEU A 75 -3.02 -17.87 -11.32
C LEU A 75 -4.17 -17.49 -12.27
N PRO A 76 -5.35 -18.13 -12.12
CA PRO A 76 -6.50 -17.82 -12.95
C PRO A 76 -6.91 -16.34 -12.79
N ARG A 77 -7.12 -15.65 -13.91
CA ARG A 77 -7.65 -14.28 -13.93
C ARG A 77 -9.03 -14.30 -14.60
N ARG A 78 -10.06 -13.99 -13.83
CA ARG A 78 -11.43 -13.82 -14.32
C ARG A 78 -11.74 -12.34 -14.51
N GLY A 79 -12.60 -12.07 -15.49
CA GLY A 79 -13.03 -10.73 -15.86
C GLY A 79 -11.95 -9.88 -16.54
N ASN A 80 -12.36 -8.70 -16.98
CA ASN A 80 -11.50 -7.75 -17.69
C ASN A 80 -10.82 -6.76 -16.74
N LEU A 81 -11.30 -6.60 -15.50
CA LEU A 81 -10.67 -5.71 -14.52
C LEU A 81 -9.23 -6.19 -14.22
N GLU A 82 -8.25 -5.32 -14.46
CA GLU A 82 -6.84 -5.63 -14.22
C GLU A 82 -6.32 -4.96 -12.94
N ILE A 83 -6.61 -3.68 -12.73
CA ILE A 83 -6.37 -2.95 -11.47
C ILE A 83 -7.50 -1.97 -11.16
N ALA A 84 -7.66 -1.64 -9.88
CA ALA A 84 -8.35 -0.43 -9.45
C ALA A 84 -7.35 0.58 -8.89
N VAL A 85 -7.76 1.85 -8.79
CA VAL A 85 -6.91 2.95 -8.33
C VAL A 85 -7.71 3.79 -7.35
N LEU A 86 -7.10 4.10 -6.20
CA LEU A 86 -7.60 5.13 -5.29
C LEU A 86 -6.72 6.36 -5.41
N THR A 87 -7.33 7.53 -5.58
CA THR A 87 -6.64 8.81 -5.70
C THR A 87 -7.08 9.76 -4.57
N SER A 88 -6.15 10.08 -3.67
CA SER A 88 -6.29 11.05 -2.58
C SER A 88 -5.68 12.39 -2.97
N GLN A 89 -6.41 13.49 -2.79
CA GLN A 89 -5.96 14.84 -3.15
C GLN A 89 -4.73 15.31 -2.35
N MET A 90 -4.59 14.86 -1.11
CA MET A 90 -3.46 15.13 -0.23
C MET A 90 -2.42 14.00 -0.23
N GLY A 91 -2.67 12.90 -0.95
CA GLY A 91 -1.82 11.72 -0.97
C GLY A 91 -2.07 10.80 0.22
N TRP A 92 -1.11 9.93 0.49
CA TRP A 92 -1.23 8.84 1.47
C TRP A 92 -0.13 8.91 2.54
N PRO A 93 -0.33 8.30 3.74
CA PRO A 93 0.70 8.26 4.78
C PRO A 93 2.06 7.76 4.30
N TYR A 94 2.09 6.73 3.44
CA TYR A 94 3.33 6.23 2.84
C TYR A 94 4.08 7.31 2.05
N THR A 95 3.34 8.14 1.31
CA THR A 95 3.87 9.30 0.57
C THR A 95 3.93 10.54 1.43
N SER A 96 3.95 10.39 2.76
CA SER A 96 4.05 11.50 3.69
C SER A 96 2.87 12.49 3.64
N CYS A 97 1.72 12.10 3.07
CA CYS A 97 0.62 12.98 2.68
C CYS A 97 1.11 14.19 1.86
N LYS A 98 2.01 13.93 0.89
CA LYS A 98 2.58 14.91 -0.03
C LYS A 98 2.20 14.58 -1.47
N ALA A 99 0.89 14.61 -1.78
CA ALA A 99 0.47 14.69 -3.17
C ALA A 99 1.19 15.86 -3.86
N ASN A 100 1.65 15.64 -5.07
CA ASN A 100 2.32 16.65 -5.86
C ASN A 100 1.60 16.80 -7.19
N PRO A 101 0.98 17.97 -7.46
CA PRO A 101 0.28 18.22 -8.72
C PRO A 101 1.18 18.07 -9.95
N LYS A 102 2.50 18.17 -9.78
CA LYS A 102 3.50 17.98 -10.83
C LYS A 102 3.98 16.54 -10.97
N ASP A 103 3.38 15.57 -10.28
CA ASP A 103 3.77 14.16 -10.41
C ASP A 103 3.57 13.64 -11.84
N TYR A 104 2.69 14.28 -12.60
CA TYR A 104 2.40 13.99 -14.01
C TYR A 104 3.33 14.72 -14.99
N ASP A 105 4.18 15.64 -14.52
CA ASP A 105 4.96 16.54 -15.38
C ASP A 105 6.19 15.83 -15.97
N ILE A 106 6.12 15.47 -17.25
CA ILE A 106 7.22 14.82 -17.99
C ILE A 106 8.46 15.69 -18.15
N ASN A 107 8.34 17.01 -18.00
CA ASN A 107 9.43 17.96 -18.13
C ASN A 107 10.04 18.35 -16.78
N HIS A 108 9.51 17.81 -15.67
CA HIS A 108 10.03 18.10 -14.35
C HIS A 108 11.48 17.61 -14.21
N LYS A 109 12.32 18.31 -13.44
CA LYS A 109 13.75 17.94 -13.25
C LYS A 109 13.97 16.53 -12.72
N ARG A 110 12.95 15.94 -12.07
CA ARG A 110 12.97 14.57 -11.54
C ARG A 110 12.38 13.54 -12.52
N GLY A 111 11.86 13.97 -13.67
CA GLY A 111 11.02 13.16 -14.56
C GLY A 111 9.68 12.82 -13.95
N VAL A 112 8.93 11.94 -14.63
CA VAL A 112 7.65 11.39 -14.14
C VAL A 112 7.89 10.15 -13.30
N GLY A 113 7.47 10.19 -12.04
CA GLY A 113 7.41 8.99 -11.21
C GLY A 113 6.42 7.96 -11.77
N TYR A 114 6.72 6.68 -11.70
CA TYR A 114 5.76 5.66 -12.17
C TYR A 114 4.55 5.48 -11.25
N VAL A 115 4.76 5.87 -10.00
CA VAL A 115 3.77 5.86 -8.94
C VAL A 115 3.59 7.31 -8.52
N PHE A 116 2.36 7.81 -8.64
CA PHE A 116 2.03 9.16 -8.21
C PHE A 116 1.75 9.19 -6.72
N ASN A 117 2.14 10.25 -6.03
CA ASN A 117 1.98 10.33 -4.57
C ASN A 117 0.49 10.35 -4.16
N SER A 118 -0.39 10.73 -5.08
CA SER A 118 -1.84 10.73 -4.88
C SER A 118 -2.48 9.35 -5.05
N ASP A 119 -1.82 8.41 -5.73
CA ASP A 119 -2.45 7.19 -6.22
C ASP A 119 -2.07 5.97 -5.42
N VAL A 120 -2.99 5.01 -5.33
CA VAL A 120 -2.78 3.67 -4.78
C VAL A 120 -3.34 2.66 -5.77
N TYR A 121 -2.46 1.84 -6.33
CA TYR A 121 -2.84 0.77 -7.25
C TYR A 121 -3.31 -0.46 -6.46
N ILE A 122 -4.57 -0.84 -6.64
CA ILE A 122 -5.21 -2.01 -6.03
C ILE A 122 -5.17 -3.17 -7.01
N ARG A 123 -4.38 -4.18 -6.66
CA ARG A 123 -4.23 -5.42 -7.43
C ARG A 123 -5.09 -6.53 -6.80
N ARG A 124 -5.22 -7.65 -7.52
CA ARG A 124 -5.82 -8.88 -6.97
C ARG A 124 -5.18 -9.30 -5.66
N GLU A 125 -3.84 -9.28 -5.60
CA GLU A 125 -3.09 -9.59 -4.38
C GLU A 125 -3.37 -8.59 -3.24
N THR A 126 -3.49 -7.30 -3.55
CA THR A 126 -3.84 -6.29 -2.55
C THR A 126 -5.20 -6.60 -1.92
N LEU A 127 -6.19 -6.98 -2.74
CA LEU A 127 -7.53 -7.31 -2.27
C LEU A 127 -7.59 -8.67 -1.56
N ARG A 128 -6.78 -9.65 -1.97
CA ARG A 128 -6.62 -10.93 -1.26
C ARG A 128 -6.14 -10.73 0.17
N VAL A 129 -5.17 -9.84 0.38
CA VAL A 129 -4.70 -9.49 1.73
C VAL A 129 -5.83 -8.85 2.53
N TRP A 130 -6.60 -7.92 1.93
CA TRP A 130 -7.77 -7.34 2.59
C TRP A 130 -8.76 -8.40 3.05
N HIS A 131 -9.14 -9.36 2.20
CA HIS A 131 -10.11 -10.40 2.57
C HIS A 131 -9.65 -11.25 3.77
N LYS A 132 -8.35 -11.56 3.87
CA LYS A 132 -7.79 -12.25 5.04
C LYS A 132 -7.77 -11.39 6.30
N VAL A 133 -7.43 -10.11 6.15
CA VAL A 133 -7.47 -9.13 7.24
C VAL A 133 -8.90 -8.94 7.76
N GLU A 134 -9.86 -8.80 6.86
CA GLU A 134 -11.28 -8.60 7.15
C GLU A 134 -11.87 -9.81 7.89
N GLU A 135 -11.60 -11.04 7.43
CA GLU A 135 -12.06 -12.25 8.10
C GLU A 135 -11.61 -12.31 9.56
N ARG A 136 -10.34 -12.02 9.83
CA ARG A 136 -9.82 -12.02 11.20
C ARG A 136 -10.33 -10.83 12.02
N LEU A 137 -10.46 -9.66 11.39
CA LEU A 137 -11.02 -8.46 12.01
C LEU A 137 -12.44 -8.76 12.51
N ASN A 138 -13.27 -9.40 11.68
CA ASN A 138 -14.62 -9.83 12.03
C ASN A 138 -14.62 -10.73 13.27
N GLN A 139 -13.81 -11.79 13.27
CA GLN A 139 -13.69 -12.73 14.40
C GLN A 139 -13.30 -12.01 15.70
N TRP A 140 -12.34 -11.07 15.64
CA TRP A 140 -11.89 -10.33 16.81
C TRP A 140 -12.96 -9.36 17.34
N LEU A 141 -13.65 -8.66 16.44
CA LEU A 141 -14.72 -7.74 16.79
C LEU A 141 -15.94 -8.46 17.38
N MET A 142 -16.17 -9.72 17.01
CA MET A 142 -17.20 -10.60 17.58
C MET A 142 -16.78 -11.33 18.87
N GLY A 143 -15.51 -11.20 19.30
CA GLY A 143 -15.00 -11.88 20.49
C GLY A 143 -14.73 -13.37 20.31
N GLU A 144 -14.71 -13.87 19.07
CA GLU A 144 -14.50 -15.29 18.75
C GLU A 144 -13.04 -15.73 18.88
N VAL A 145 -12.11 -14.78 18.90
CA VAL A 145 -10.67 -15.04 19.02
C VAL A 145 -10.08 -14.23 20.17
N THR A 146 -9.20 -14.88 20.93
CA THR A 146 -8.46 -14.21 22.00
C THR A 146 -7.58 -13.10 21.42
N VAL A 147 -7.49 -12.00 22.16
CA VAL A 147 -6.75 -10.80 21.77
C VAL A 147 -5.28 -11.14 21.59
N ASN A 148 -4.85 -11.29 20.34
CA ASN A 148 -3.45 -11.23 20.00
C ASN A 148 -3.19 -9.84 19.40
N PRO A 149 -2.32 -9.04 20.03
CA PRO A 149 -2.12 -7.64 19.65
C PRO A 149 -1.77 -7.40 18.17
N MET A 150 -1.21 -8.38 17.45
CA MET A 150 -0.91 -8.23 16.03
C MET A 150 -1.08 -9.54 15.25
N PHE A 151 -2.29 -9.75 14.72
CA PHE A 151 -2.67 -11.01 14.10
C PHE A 151 -1.91 -11.35 12.83
N HIS A 152 -1.49 -10.33 12.06
CA HIS A 152 -0.99 -10.56 10.72
C HIS A 152 0.40 -10.01 10.49
N VAL A 153 1.09 -10.73 9.63
CA VAL A 153 2.40 -10.39 9.12
C VAL A 153 2.34 -10.51 7.60
N LEU A 154 2.50 -9.38 6.90
CA LEU A 154 2.56 -9.38 5.44
C LEU A 154 4.01 -9.52 4.99
N ILE A 155 4.32 -10.69 4.42
CA ILE A 155 5.64 -11.05 3.91
C ILE A 155 5.64 -10.92 2.39
N GLY A 156 6.68 -10.28 1.85
CA GLY A 156 6.84 -10.16 0.41
C GLY A 156 8.14 -9.51 0.03
N THR A 157 8.55 -9.74 -1.22
CA THR A 157 9.78 -9.20 -1.80
C THR A 157 9.90 -7.69 -1.57
N PRO A 158 11.08 -7.19 -1.17
CA PRO A 158 11.33 -5.75 -1.05
C PRO A 158 10.88 -5.00 -2.31
N GLY A 159 10.09 -3.95 -2.14
CA GLY A 159 9.59 -3.15 -3.28
C GLY A 159 8.32 -3.65 -3.95
N ILE A 160 7.69 -4.74 -3.49
CA ILE A 160 6.42 -5.25 -4.05
C ILE A 160 5.17 -4.40 -3.72
N GLY A 161 5.36 -3.25 -3.06
CA GLY A 161 4.25 -2.33 -2.74
C GLY A 161 3.46 -2.70 -1.47
N LYS A 162 4.04 -3.38 -0.48
CA LYS A 162 3.38 -3.69 0.80
C LYS A 162 2.84 -2.42 1.48
N SER A 163 3.71 -1.46 1.74
CA SER A 163 3.37 -0.19 2.40
C SER A 163 2.55 0.70 1.47
N PHE A 164 3.07 0.95 0.27
CA PHE A 164 2.43 1.80 -0.73
C PHE A 164 1.01 1.36 -1.10
N SER A 165 0.82 0.10 -1.51
CA SER A 165 -0.46 -0.41 -2.04
C SER A 165 -1.31 -1.05 -0.95
N VAL A 166 -0.78 -2.07 -0.26
CA VAL A 166 -1.57 -2.82 0.73
C VAL A 166 -1.88 -1.96 1.94
N GLY A 167 -0.89 -1.34 2.57
CA GLY A 167 -1.09 -0.48 3.74
C GLY A 167 -2.11 0.63 3.48
N SER A 168 -2.01 1.29 2.33
CA SER A 168 -2.97 2.34 1.95
C SER A 168 -4.37 1.81 1.65
N LEU A 169 -4.52 0.65 1.00
CA LEU A 169 -5.84 0.01 0.82
C LEU A 169 -6.45 -0.38 2.17
N LEU A 170 -5.66 -0.97 3.06
CA LEU A 170 -6.12 -1.35 4.40
C LEU A 170 -6.61 -0.13 5.16
N LEU A 171 -5.85 0.98 5.14
CA LEU A 171 -6.29 2.24 5.75
C LEU A 171 -7.64 2.69 5.19
N TYR A 172 -7.76 2.78 3.87
CA TYR A 172 -9.01 3.18 3.22
C TYR A 172 -10.17 2.27 3.67
N LYS A 173 -9.99 0.95 3.58
CA LYS A 173 -11.00 -0.03 3.93
C LYS A 173 -11.41 0.02 5.41
N LEU A 174 -10.46 0.19 6.33
CA LEU A 174 -10.72 0.29 7.77
C LEU A 174 -11.47 1.57 8.13
N LEU A 175 -11.21 2.69 7.45
CA LEU A 175 -11.97 3.92 7.65
C LEU A 175 -13.43 3.78 7.21
N HIS A 176 -13.67 2.99 6.16
CA HIS A 176 -15.00 2.64 5.63
C HIS A 176 -15.62 1.39 6.26
N TYR A 177 -14.96 0.80 7.27
CA TYR A 177 -15.44 -0.43 7.90
C TYR A 177 -16.48 -0.11 8.98
N GLU A 178 -17.70 -0.64 8.82
CA GLU A 178 -18.86 -0.31 9.64
C GLU A 178 -18.90 -1.14 10.94
N ALA A 179 -18.11 -0.72 11.93
CA ALA A 179 -18.19 -1.21 13.30
C ALA A 179 -18.07 -0.05 14.30
N SER A 180 -19.06 0.09 15.17
CA SER A 180 -19.14 1.17 16.17
C SER A 180 -17.98 1.15 17.18
N GLN A 181 -17.45 -0.02 17.49
CA GLN A 181 -16.29 -0.22 18.36
C GLN A 181 -14.95 0.15 17.69
N LEU A 182 -14.81 -0.05 16.37
CA LEU A 182 -13.55 0.26 15.68
C LEU A 182 -13.48 1.76 15.35
N GLN A 183 -12.75 2.51 16.18
CA GLN A 183 -12.76 3.98 16.16
C GLN A 183 -11.39 4.62 15.85
N ILE A 184 -10.29 3.90 16.06
CA ILE A 184 -8.93 4.43 15.93
C ILE A 184 -8.12 3.58 14.95
N ILE A 185 -7.56 4.20 13.91
CA ILE A 185 -6.65 3.51 12.97
C ILE A 185 -5.30 4.20 13.04
N ILE A 186 -4.24 3.46 13.34
CA ILE A 186 -2.87 3.99 13.37
C ILE A 186 -2.12 3.43 12.18
N TYR A 187 -1.57 4.29 11.33
CA TYR A 187 -0.63 3.88 10.29
C TYR A 187 0.76 4.45 10.61
N VAL A 188 1.70 3.55 10.92
CA VAL A 188 3.12 3.87 11.14
C VAL A 188 3.92 3.66 9.85
N VAL A 189 4.68 4.69 9.44
CA VAL A 189 5.60 4.67 8.30
C VAL A 189 6.87 5.40 8.69
N GLU A 190 8.04 4.79 8.48
CA GLU A 190 9.35 5.39 8.80
C GLU A 190 9.45 5.91 10.25
N GLY A 191 8.83 5.19 11.20
CA GLY A 191 8.78 5.56 12.62
C GLY A 191 7.80 6.68 12.98
N GLU A 192 7.21 7.35 12.00
CA GLU A 192 6.17 8.36 12.18
C GLU A 192 4.79 7.72 12.22
N ALA A 193 3.84 8.30 12.97
CA ALA A 193 2.49 7.75 13.08
C ALA A 193 1.41 8.73 12.65
N TYR A 194 0.46 8.21 11.87
CA TYR A 194 -0.77 8.87 11.50
C TYR A 194 -1.93 8.21 12.25
N VAL A 195 -2.50 8.91 13.23
CA VAL A 195 -3.62 8.43 14.05
C VAL A 195 -4.91 9.00 13.49
N PHE A 196 -5.69 8.14 12.84
CA PHE A 196 -7.00 8.46 12.32
C PHE A 196 -8.07 8.16 13.38
N ARG A 197 -8.94 9.13 13.60
CA ARG A 197 -10.11 9.02 14.47
C ARG A 197 -11.34 9.09 13.60
N LYS A 198 -12.16 8.03 13.63
CA LYS A 198 -13.43 8.02 12.90
C LYS A 198 -14.43 8.99 13.54
N PRO A 199 -15.42 9.48 12.77
CA PRO A 199 -16.50 10.28 13.30
C PRO A 199 -17.24 9.55 14.41
N LYS A 200 -17.63 10.29 15.45
CA LYS A 200 -18.42 9.76 16.57
C LYS A 200 -19.31 10.85 17.14
N GLY A 201 -20.62 10.59 17.15
CA GLY A 201 -21.62 11.61 17.46
C GLY A 201 -21.45 12.82 16.52
N ASP A 202 -21.42 14.02 17.10
CA ASP A 202 -21.26 15.28 16.35
C ASP A 202 -19.80 15.60 15.98
N ARG A 203 -18.83 14.76 16.40
CA ARG A 203 -17.42 15.01 16.13
C ARG A 203 -17.02 14.42 14.77
N ALA A 204 -16.58 15.30 13.87
CA ALA A 204 -16.01 14.92 12.58
C ALA A 204 -14.73 14.08 12.74
N GLY A 205 -14.43 13.26 11.74
CA GLY A 205 -13.19 12.49 11.69
C GLY A 205 -11.97 13.41 11.54
N TYR A 206 -10.85 13.01 12.14
CA TYR A 206 -9.62 13.81 12.11
C TYR A 206 -8.37 12.94 12.15
N VAL A 207 -7.22 13.55 11.81
CA VAL A 207 -5.91 12.88 11.81
C VAL A 207 -4.92 13.65 12.65
N THR A 208 -4.28 12.97 13.59
CA THR A 208 -3.14 13.50 14.32
C THR A 208 -1.87 12.81 13.86
N PHE A 209 -0.91 13.60 13.38
CA PHE A 209 0.43 13.14 13.06
C PHE A 209 1.33 13.23 14.29
N TYR A 210 2.18 12.22 14.46
CA TYR A 210 3.24 12.17 15.44
C TYR A 210 4.57 11.88 14.76
N SER A 211 5.61 12.66 15.06
CA SER A 211 6.97 12.41 14.56
C SER A 211 7.60 11.13 15.13
N ASN A 212 6.99 10.54 16.16
CA ASN A 212 7.40 9.29 16.78
C ASN A 212 6.17 8.47 17.17
N TYR A 213 6.06 7.25 16.62
CA TYR A 213 4.93 6.36 16.89
C TYR A 213 4.75 5.99 18.37
N LYS A 214 5.82 6.00 19.17
CA LYS A 214 5.72 5.72 20.61
C LYS A 214 4.90 6.80 21.33
N SER A 215 5.04 8.06 20.92
CA SER A 215 4.22 9.18 21.44
C SER A 215 2.76 9.00 21.06
N ALA A 216 2.48 8.57 19.82
CA ALA A 216 1.13 8.24 19.38
C ALA A 216 0.50 7.13 20.23
N PHE A 217 1.26 6.07 20.53
CA PHE A 217 0.78 4.96 21.34
C PHE A 217 0.46 5.39 22.77
N THR A 218 1.31 6.22 23.39
CA THR A 218 1.04 6.77 24.73
C THR A 218 -0.24 7.59 24.73
N ALA A 219 -0.42 8.50 23.76
CA ALA A 219 -1.63 9.31 23.66
C ALA A 219 -2.88 8.44 23.47
N VAL A 220 -2.85 7.47 22.56
CA VAL A 220 -3.98 6.57 22.30
C VAL A 220 -4.32 5.69 23.52
N LYS A 221 -3.31 5.20 24.26
CA LYS A 221 -3.56 4.46 25.51
C LYS A 221 -4.28 5.32 26.54
N GLN A 222 -3.90 6.58 26.69
CA GLN A 222 -4.57 7.50 27.60
C GLN A 222 -6.04 7.70 27.19
N ILE A 223 -6.29 7.90 25.91
CA ILE A 223 -7.65 8.05 25.37
C ILE A 223 -8.52 6.82 25.66
N ILE A 224 -8.00 5.61 25.41
CA ILE A 224 -8.74 4.37 25.66
C ILE A 224 -8.96 4.19 27.17
N GLY A 225 -7.95 4.46 27.99
CA GLY A 225 -8.05 4.39 29.45
C GLY A 225 -9.05 5.39 30.04
N GLU A 226 -9.13 6.61 29.50
CA GLU A 226 -10.13 7.62 29.91
C GLU A 226 -11.56 7.24 29.47
N SER A 227 -11.70 6.42 28.42
CA SER A 227 -12.98 5.95 27.90
C SER A 227 -13.59 4.77 28.69
N SER A 228 -12.90 4.32 29.76
CA SER A 228 -13.30 3.22 30.65
C SER A 228 -14.62 3.45 31.42
N GLY A 229 -15.34 4.55 31.14
CA GLY A 229 -16.70 4.83 31.61
C GLY A 229 -17.83 4.15 30.83
N GLY A 230 -17.52 3.14 29.99
CA GLY A 230 -18.53 2.28 29.33
C GLY A 230 -18.43 2.13 27.81
N GLU A 231 -17.44 2.73 27.15
CA GLU A 231 -17.29 2.63 25.69
C GLU A 231 -16.22 1.62 25.28
N ASP A 232 -16.61 0.57 24.54
CA ASP A 232 -15.68 -0.40 23.94
C ASP A 232 -14.99 0.21 22.71
N ILE A 233 -13.94 1.00 22.95
CA ILE A 233 -13.14 1.64 21.89
C ILE A 233 -12.01 0.71 21.49
N LYS A 234 -12.10 0.21 20.26
CA LYS A 234 -11.09 -0.62 19.60
C LYS A 234 -10.31 0.15 18.55
N GLY A 235 -9.07 -0.29 18.34
CA GLY A 235 -8.21 0.26 17.31
C GLY A 235 -7.58 -0.79 16.39
N TYR A 236 -7.04 -0.31 15.26
CA TYR A 236 -6.30 -1.13 14.31
C TYR A 236 -4.96 -0.48 13.96
N LEU A 237 -3.87 -1.26 14.03
CA LEU A 237 -2.52 -0.83 13.73
C LEU A 237 -2.05 -1.39 12.38
N ILE A 238 -1.63 -0.51 11.47
CA ILE A 238 -0.85 -0.84 10.29
C ILE A 238 0.58 -0.38 10.57
N PHE A 239 1.53 -1.31 10.68
CA PHE A 239 2.91 -0.98 11.01
C PHE A 239 3.85 -1.33 9.86
N ASP A 240 4.40 -0.31 9.20
CA ASP A 240 5.45 -0.50 8.19
C ASP A 240 6.81 -0.69 8.87
N VAL A 241 7.34 -1.91 8.85
CA VAL A 241 8.59 -2.25 9.52
C VAL A 241 9.77 -1.80 8.65
N ASP A 242 10.69 -1.05 9.24
CA ASP A 242 11.96 -0.68 8.62
C ASP A 242 13.15 -1.16 9.48
N LYS A 243 14.35 -0.70 9.16
CA LYS A 243 15.59 -1.12 9.83
C LYS A 243 15.70 -0.59 11.26
N ASP A 244 15.19 0.61 11.51
CA ASP A 244 15.34 1.34 12.76
C ASP A 244 14.06 1.25 13.62
N HIS A 245 12.95 0.87 13.02
CA HIS A 245 11.64 0.79 13.65
C HIS A 245 11.03 -0.60 13.49
N HIS A 246 11.17 -1.41 14.53
CA HIS A 246 10.57 -2.74 14.61
C HIS A 246 9.10 -2.67 15.03
N ALA A 247 8.30 -3.62 14.52
CA ALA A 247 6.92 -3.76 14.94
C ALA A 247 6.82 -3.98 16.46
N PRO A 248 5.85 -3.37 17.15
CA PRO A 248 5.73 -3.50 18.59
C PRO A 248 5.26 -4.90 18.99
N VAL A 249 5.86 -5.48 20.03
CA VAL A 249 5.35 -6.72 20.66
C VAL A 249 4.00 -6.47 21.35
N LYS A 250 3.79 -5.25 21.84
CA LYS A 250 2.55 -4.81 22.49
C LYS A 250 2.13 -3.43 21.93
N PRO A 251 1.21 -3.37 20.96
CA PRO A 251 0.53 -2.14 20.55
C PRO A 251 -0.30 -1.58 21.72
N PRO A 252 -0.98 -0.43 21.55
CA PRO A 252 -1.94 0.04 22.54
C PRO A 252 -2.96 -1.04 22.93
N GLY A 253 -3.48 -1.01 24.17
CA GLY A 253 -4.54 -1.94 24.58
C GLY A 253 -5.76 -1.80 23.65
N ASP A 254 -6.49 -2.90 23.45
CA ASP A 254 -7.65 -2.99 22.54
C ASP A 254 -7.35 -2.70 21.07
N PHE A 255 -6.12 -3.03 20.65
CA PHE A 255 -5.72 -3.03 19.25
C PHE A 255 -5.58 -4.43 18.66
N SER A 256 -5.98 -4.52 17.40
CA SER A 256 -5.52 -5.51 16.44
C SER A 256 -4.55 -4.85 15.47
N GLY A 257 -3.85 -5.63 14.63
CA GLY A 257 -3.01 -5.03 13.60
C GLY A 257 -2.35 -5.98 12.62
N ILE A 258 -1.61 -5.37 11.70
CA ILE A 258 -0.76 -6.01 10.71
C ILE A 258 0.62 -5.34 10.67
N ALA A 259 1.67 -6.16 10.70
CA ALA A 259 3.02 -5.71 10.41
C ALA A 259 3.36 -5.97 8.94
N LEU A 260 3.81 -4.94 8.23
CA LEU A 260 4.30 -5.04 6.86
C LEU A 260 5.81 -5.29 6.92
N SER A 261 6.25 -6.46 6.45
CA SER A 261 7.62 -6.92 6.73
C SER A 261 8.70 -6.05 6.08
N SER A 262 9.77 -5.80 6.83
CA SER A 262 11.02 -5.26 6.30
C SER A 262 11.71 -6.29 5.38
N PRO A 263 12.66 -5.86 4.53
CA PRO A 263 13.56 -6.77 3.81
C PRO A 263 14.42 -7.66 4.72
N ASP A 264 14.63 -7.30 5.98
CA ASP A 264 15.44 -8.11 6.90
C ASP A 264 14.63 -9.27 7.49
N VAL A 265 14.95 -10.47 7.01
CA VAL A 265 14.19 -11.69 7.25
C VAL A 265 14.47 -12.27 8.65
N ARG A 266 15.67 -12.07 9.22
CA ARG A 266 16.08 -12.79 10.46
C ARG A 266 15.39 -12.24 11.69
N GLN A 267 15.48 -10.94 11.91
CA GLN A 267 14.86 -10.27 13.05
C GLN A 267 13.33 -10.38 13.01
N PHE A 268 12.78 -10.42 11.80
CA PHE A 268 11.34 -10.46 11.58
C PHE A 268 10.72 -11.83 11.88
N HIS A 269 11.43 -12.94 11.60
CA HIS A 269 10.96 -14.28 11.95
C HIS A 269 10.88 -14.51 13.47
N GLU A 270 11.88 -14.05 14.22
CA GLU A 270 11.87 -14.15 15.68
C GLU A 270 10.71 -13.36 16.28
N TRP A 271 10.50 -12.14 15.78
CA TRP A 271 9.37 -11.31 16.18
C TRP A 271 8.02 -11.95 15.87
N SER A 272 7.84 -12.50 14.65
CA SER A 272 6.58 -13.14 14.25
C SER A 272 6.25 -14.35 15.14
N LYS A 273 7.27 -15.17 15.46
CA LYS A 273 7.12 -16.31 16.38
C LYS A 273 6.69 -15.87 17.78
N GLN A 274 7.34 -14.83 18.33
CA GLN A 274 7.02 -14.31 19.67
C GLN A 274 5.59 -13.77 19.76
N ASN A 275 5.08 -13.22 18.66
CA ASN A 275 3.73 -12.64 18.60
C ASN A 275 2.68 -13.63 18.09
N GLY A 276 3.01 -14.90 17.80
CA GLY A 276 2.05 -15.86 17.25
C GLY A 276 1.32 -15.35 15.99
N ALA A 277 1.99 -14.52 15.18
CA ALA A 277 1.37 -13.84 14.07
C ALA A 277 1.15 -14.78 12.88
N THR A 278 0.00 -14.66 12.24
CA THR A 278 -0.33 -15.40 11.01
C THR A 278 0.36 -14.76 9.83
N HIS A 279 1.13 -15.56 9.08
CA HIS A 279 1.83 -15.08 7.90
C HIS A 279 0.90 -14.99 6.69
N ILE A 280 0.88 -13.82 6.04
CA ILE A 280 0.30 -13.61 4.73
C ILE A 280 1.47 -13.37 3.76
N TYR A 281 1.70 -14.30 2.85
CA TYR A 281 2.70 -14.14 1.79
C TYR A 281 2.03 -13.47 0.59
N ILE A 282 2.50 -12.29 0.17
CA ILE A 282 1.98 -11.59 -1.02
C ILE A 282 2.68 -12.09 -2.28
N ASN A 283 1.91 -12.37 -3.34
CA ASN A 283 2.49 -12.78 -4.61
C ASN A 283 3.09 -11.57 -5.36
N CYS A 284 4.01 -11.86 -6.28
CA CYS A 284 4.59 -10.85 -7.16
C CYS A 284 3.56 -10.28 -8.15
N ASP A 285 3.86 -9.10 -8.69
CA ASP A 285 3.10 -8.52 -9.79
C ASP A 285 3.12 -9.44 -11.01
N THR A 286 1.95 -9.66 -11.62
CA THR A 286 1.89 -10.27 -12.95
C THR A 286 2.21 -9.23 -14.01
N LEU A 287 2.59 -9.68 -15.22
CA LEU A 287 2.82 -8.77 -16.35
C LEU A 287 1.59 -7.90 -16.62
N LYS A 288 0.38 -8.47 -16.52
CA LYS A 288 -0.88 -7.74 -16.68
C LYS A 288 -1.10 -6.66 -15.62
N ASP A 289 -0.69 -6.90 -14.37
CA ASP A 289 -0.79 -5.88 -13.32
C ASP A 289 0.13 -4.69 -13.67
N LEU A 290 1.34 -4.98 -14.18
CA LEU A 290 2.31 -3.95 -14.58
C LEU A 290 1.87 -3.17 -15.83
N GLU A 291 1.28 -3.85 -16.82
CA GLU A 291 0.65 -3.23 -18.00
C GLU A 291 -0.46 -2.28 -17.57
N ALA A 292 -1.34 -2.73 -16.68
CA ALA A 292 -2.45 -1.93 -16.23
C ALA A 292 -2.00 -0.71 -15.41
N ILE A 293 -0.96 -0.85 -14.57
CA ILE A 293 -0.36 0.28 -13.86
C ILE A 293 0.25 1.28 -14.85
N HIS A 294 0.95 0.80 -15.88
CA HIS A 294 1.50 1.63 -16.96
C HIS A 294 0.43 2.44 -17.66
N ILE A 295 -0.67 1.79 -18.02
CA ILE A 295 -1.82 2.38 -18.71
C ILE A 295 -2.52 3.40 -17.82
N SER A 296 -2.74 3.08 -16.54
CA SER A 296 -3.30 4.02 -15.57
C SER A 296 -2.46 5.29 -15.45
N ARG A 297 -1.14 5.14 -15.36
CA ARG A 297 -0.20 6.27 -15.28
C ARG A 297 -0.32 7.16 -16.51
N TRP A 298 -0.24 6.56 -17.69
CA TRP A 298 -0.29 7.28 -18.96
C TRP A 298 -1.65 7.90 -19.26
N GLY A 299 -2.75 7.31 -18.79
CA GLY A 299 -4.07 7.91 -18.90
C GLY A 299 -4.13 9.31 -18.27
N LYS A 300 -3.47 9.50 -17.12
CA LYS A 300 -3.41 10.81 -16.45
C LYS A 300 -2.48 11.79 -17.15
N ILE A 301 -1.32 11.32 -17.63
CA ILE A 301 -0.34 12.16 -18.34
C ILE A 301 -0.92 12.64 -19.67
N ALA A 302 -1.43 11.72 -20.51
CA ALA A 302 -1.98 12.06 -21.82
C ALA A 302 -3.10 13.08 -21.72
N LEU A 303 -4.00 12.94 -20.74
CA LEU A 303 -5.05 13.91 -20.45
C LEU A 303 -4.48 15.28 -20.03
N THR A 304 -3.46 15.30 -19.16
CA THR A 304 -2.85 16.54 -18.66
C THR A 304 -2.19 17.35 -19.79
N TYR A 305 -1.59 16.67 -20.77
CA TYR A 305 -0.91 17.32 -21.89
C TYR A 305 -1.78 17.45 -23.16
N GLY A 306 -3.04 17.01 -23.13
CA GLY A 306 -3.95 17.08 -24.27
C GLY A 306 -3.43 16.33 -25.50
N TRP A 307 -2.74 15.20 -25.31
CA TRP A 307 -2.19 14.43 -26.42
C TRP A 307 -3.29 13.78 -27.26
N SER A 308 -3.02 13.66 -28.58
CA SER A 308 -3.88 12.87 -29.43
C SER A 308 -3.81 11.38 -29.03
N PRO A 309 -4.86 10.58 -29.27
CA PRO A 309 -4.84 9.14 -29.00
C PRO A 309 -3.65 8.42 -29.65
N SER A 310 -3.28 8.83 -30.87
CA SER A 310 -2.15 8.27 -31.61
C SER A 310 -0.81 8.56 -30.94
N ASP A 311 -0.58 9.82 -30.53
CA ASP A 311 0.68 10.21 -29.85
C ASP A 311 0.83 9.51 -28.50
N ALA A 312 -0.28 9.38 -27.76
CA ALA A 312 -0.29 8.65 -26.49
C ALA A 312 0.03 7.18 -26.71
N LYS A 313 -0.61 6.53 -27.70
CA LYS A 313 -0.40 5.12 -28.02
C LYS A 313 1.05 4.81 -28.34
N GLU A 314 1.67 5.56 -29.24
CA GLU A 314 3.06 5.34 -29.63
C GLU A 314 4.02 5.44 -28.43
N LYS A 315 3.83 6.46 -27.58
CA LYS A 315 4.67 6.66 -26.39
C LYS A 315 4.49 5.57 -25.34
N ILE A 316 3.24 5.17 -25.09
CA ILE A 316 2.89 4.09 -24.16
C ILE A 316 3.56 2.79 -24.60
N GLU A 317 3.39 2.40 -25.87
CA GLU A 317 3.89 1.13 -26.41
C GLU A 317 5.42 1.10 -26.45
N ARG A 318 6.06 2.21 -26.82
CA ARG A 318 7.53 2.31 -26.82
C ARG A 318 8.12 2.18 -25.42
N GLU A 319 7.59 2.91 -24.43
CA GLU A 319 8.09 2.78 -23.05
C GLU A 319 7.81 1.38 -22.49
N TRP A 320 6.68 0.76 -22.87
CA TRP A 320 6.37 -0.61 -22.45
C TRP A 320 7.41 -1.63 -22.95
N GLN A 321 7.88 -1.51 -24.19
CA GLN A 321 8.95 -2.38 -24.71
C GLN A 321 10.24 -2.25 -23.88
N GLU A 322 10.59 -1.05 -23.43
CA GLU A 322 11.74 -0.83 -22.54
C GLU A 322 11.52 -1.50 -21.17
N ILE A 323 10.33 -1.34 -20.59
CA ILE A 323 9.96 -1.96 -19.31
C ILE A 323 10.03 -3.49 -19.43
N GLN A 324 9.53 -4.07 -20.52
CA GLN A 324 9.63 -5.52 -20.78
C GLN A 324 11.08 -5.98 -20.86
N ALA A 325 11.96 -5.21 -21.51
CA ALA A 325 13.39 -5.53 -21.56
C ALA A 325 14.02 -5.51 -20.15
N ARG A 326 13.63 -4.57 -19.31
CA ARG A 326 14.11 -4.48 -17.91
C ARG A 326 13.57 -5.61 -17.04
N ILE A 327 12.29 -5.98 -17.18
CA ILE A 327 11.67 -7.13 -16.47
C ILE A 327 12.46 -8.41 -16.71
N ARG A 328 12.93 -8.65 -17.93
CA ARG A 328 13.74 -9.84 -18.27
C ARG A 328 15.08 -9.90 -17.52
N ILE A 329 15.57 -8.78 -17.01
CA ILE A 329 16.88 -8.66 -16.35
C ILE A 329 16.73 -8.64 -14.83
N VAL A 330 15.79 -7.84 -14.30
CA VAL A 330 15.67 -7.60 -12.85
C VAL A 330 14.38 -8.16 -12.23
N GLY A 331 13.55 -8.83 -13.03
CA GLY A 331 12.25 -9.37 -12.60
C GLY A 331 11.12 -8.32 -12.57
N PRO A 332 9.87 -8.74 -12.33
CA PRO A 332 8.66 -7.91 -12.42
C PRO A 332 8.40 -7.08 -11.15
N LEU A 333 9.40 -6.32 -10.69
CA LEU A 333 9.24 -5.44 -9.52
C LEU A 333 9.18 -3.98 -9.96
N LEU A 334 8.04 -3.34 -9.72
CA LEU A 334 7.75 -1.96 -10.13
C LEU A 334 8.89 -0.97 -9.77
N ARG A 335 9.46 -1.11 -8.58
CA ARG A 335 10.58 -0.30 -8.09
C ARG A 335 11.81 -0.32 -9.00
N HIS A 336 12.09 -1.45 -9.64
CA HIS A 336 13.33 -1.70 -10.37
C HIS A 336 13.19 -1.66 -11.88
N ILE A 337 11.98 -1.71 -12.43
CA ILE A 337 11.78 -1.77 -13.88
C ILE A 337 11.46 -0.43 -14.52
N VAL A 338 11.10 0.58 -13.74
CA VAL A 338 10.65 1.86 -14.32
C VAL A 338 11.66 2.98 -14.13
N ASP A 339 12.19 3.13 -12.93
CA ASP A 339 13.20 4.13 -12.70
C ASP A 339 14.57 3.62 -13.19
N SER A 340 15.23 4.41 -14.04
CA SER A 340 16.50 4.01 -14.65
C SER A 340 17.63 3.85 -13.64
N PHE A 341 17.61 4.62 -12.54
CA PHE A 341 18.62 4.55 -11.49
C PHE A 341 18.43 3.27 -10.66
N TRP A 342 17.21 2.98 -10.22
CA TRP A 342 16.89 1.76 -9.48
C TRP A 342 17.06 0.50 -10.33
N TYR A 343 16.77 0.58 -11.64
CA TYR A 343 17.06 -0.48 -12.59
C TYR A 343 18.56 -0.78 -12.68
N LYS A 344 19.39 0.26 -12.94
CA LYS A 344 20.85 0.10 -13.03
C LYS A 344 21.42 -0.47 -11.74
N ARG A 345 21.02 0.07 -10.59
CA ARG A 345 21.45 -0.43 -9.28
C ARG A 345 21.11 -1.90 -9.08
N GLN A 346 19.88 -2.31 -9.38
CA GLN A 346 19.46 -3.70 -9.20
C GLN A 346 20.18 -4.64 -10.18
N ARG A 347 20.38 -4.20 -11.43
CA ARG A 347 21.14 -4.95 -12.42
C ARG A 347 22.59 -5.16 -12.00
N GLU A 348 23.26 -4.15 -11.45
CA GLU A 348 24.63 -4.31 -10.95
C GLU A 348 24.67 -5.24 -9.73
N LEU A 349 23.72 -5.13 -8.78
CA LEU A 349 23.62 -6.08 -7.66
C LEU A 349 23.44 -7.53 -8.14
N ILE A 350 22.59 -7.77 -9.13
CA ILE A 350 22.40 -9.11 -9.71
C ILE A 350 23.70 -9.59 -10.38
N ARG A 351 24.38 -8.72 -11.14
CA ARG A 351 25.67 -9.05 -11.78
C ARG A 351 26.75 -9.40 -10.77
N GLU A 352 26.85 -8.65 -9.68
CA GLU A 352 27.80 -8.94 -8.60
C GLU A 352 27.51 -10.28 -7.93
N VAL A 353 26.24 -10.62 -7.72
CA VAL A 353 25.84 -11.90 -7.13
C VAL A 353 26.15 -13.05 -8.10
N ILE A 354 25.79 -12.92 -9.38
CA ILE A 354 26.08 -13.92 -10.41
C ILE A 354 27.59 -14.12 -10.55
N GLY A 355 28.38 -13.03 -10.57
CA GLY A 355 29.84 -13.11 -10.67
C GLY A 355 30.53 -13.70 -9.43
N LYS A 356 29.81 -13.84 -8.30
CA LYS A 356 30.29 -14.50 -7.07
C LYS A 356 29.83 -15.95 -6.96
N MET A 357 28.90 -16.41 -7.79
CA MET A 357 28.54 -17.82 -7.88
C MET A 357 29.72 -18.58 -8.49
N ARG A 358 30.18 -19.65 -7.83
CA ARG A 358 31.20 -20.53 -8.42
C ARG A 358 30.54 -21.36 -9.52
N ASP A 359 31.32 -21.84 -10.49
CA ASP A 359 30.80 -22.70 -11.56
C ASP A 359 30.07 -23.95 -11.00
N ASP A 360 30.46 -24.43 -9.81
CA ASP A 360 29.82 -25.54 -9.10
C ASP A 360 28.44 -25.21 -8.49
N ASP A 361 28.04 -23.93 -8.44
CA ASP A 361 26.71 -23.48 -7.97
C ASP A 361 25.72 -23.27 -9.13
N ILE A 362 26.18 -23.45 -10.38
CA ILE A 362 25.40 -23.29 -11.62
C ILE A 362 25.19 -24.68 -12.24
N PHE A 363 24.22 -25.41 -11.67
CA PHE A 363 23.72 -26.76 -12.01
C PHE A 363 24.40 -27.95 -11.32
#